data_AF-A0A2D7PFZ0-F1
#
_entry.id   AF-A0A2D7PFZ0-F1
#
_cell.length_a   1.000
_cell.length_b   1.000
_cell.length_c   1.000
_cell.angle_alpha   90.00
_cell.angle_beta   90.00
_cell.angle_gamma   90.00
#
_symmetry.space_group_name_H-M   'P 1'
#
loop_
_entity.id
_entity.type
_entity.pdbx_description
1 polymer ?
#
loop_
_entity_poly.entity_id
_entity_poly.type
_entity_poly.pdbx_seq_one_letter_code
_entity_poly.pdbx_strand_id
1 'polypeptide(L)'
;MAWPSGSKAGTTNVDAGTDSVSNARADIKQNIDNVNTIIDFYDATGPYATKGEYSKQQYFDMTTLTATNDSSGGIAWDLSANQVAQLTLAANSTLANPTNIEAGATYVLIVKQDGTGSRTLAYDSKYKFPAGTAPTLSTGANDVDVLCFVSDGTNLYGNAMLDMS
;
A
#
# COMPACT_ATOMS: atom_id res chain seq x y z
N MET A 1 -18.58 -2.18 -13.17
CA MET A 1 -19.13 -0.98 -13.81
C MET A 1 -18.00 -0.38 -14.64
N ALA A 2 -18.08 -0.42 -15.97
CA ALA A 2 -17.08 0.25 -16.80
C ALA A 2 -17.28 1.75 -16.63
N TRP A 3 -16.32 2.42 -16.00
CA TRP A 3 -16.25 3.89 -15.95
C TRP A 3 -16.33 4.42 -17.39
N PRO A 4 -16.93 5.60 -17.67
CA PRO A 4 -17.09 6.09 -19.03
C PRO A 4 -15.78 6.03 -19.81
N SER A 5 -15.77 5.23 -20.88
CA SER A 5 -14.60 4.95 -21.70
C SER A 5 -14.24 6.17 -22.55
N GLY A 6 -13.29 6.99 -22.08
CA GLY A 6 -12.60 8.06 -22.84
C GLY A 6 -13.44 9.14 -23.54
N SER A 7 -14.77 9.03 -23.58
CA SER A 7 -15.66 9.91 -24.34
C SER A 7 -16.05 11.10 -23.49
N LYS A 8 -15.22 12.15 -23.57
CA LYS A 8 -15.44 13.44 -22.91
C LYS A 8 -16.63 14.17 -23.50
N ALA A 9 -17.39 14.88 -22.66
CA ALA A 9 -18.47 15.72 -23.14
C ALA A 9 -17.91 16.95 -23.88
N GLY A 10 -18.46 17.25 -25.06
CA GLY A 10 -18.07 18.43 -25.84
C GLY A 10 -18.74 19.71 -25.33
N THR A 11 -18.09 20.86 -25.53
CA THR A 11 -18.59 22.17 -25.10
C THR A 11 -19.24 22.98 -26.24
N THR A 12 -19.34 22.41 -27.45
CA THR A 12 -19.79 23.09 -28.68
C THR A 12 -21.10 23.89 -28.53
N ASN A 13 -22.07 23.38 -27.77
CA ASN A 13 -23.38 24.04 -27.60
C ASN A 13 -23.41 25.08 -26.47
N VAL A 14 -22.35 25.15 -25.66
CA VAL A 14 -22.19 26.11 -24.56
C VAL A 14 -21.10 27.15 -24.83
N ASP A 15 -20.38 27.03 -25.94
CA ASP A 15 -19.28 27.91 -26.32
C ASP A 15 -19.68 29.06 -27.25
N ALA A 16 -20.83 28.97 -27.93
CA ALA A 16 -21.28 30.00 -28.88
C ALA A 16 -22.81 30.11 -28.90
N GLY A 17 -23.36 31.22 -28.39
CA GLY A 17 -24.80 31.47 -28.51
C GLY A 17 -25.19 32.91 -28.22
N THR A 18 -25.94 33.50 -29.15
CA THR A 18 -26.60 34.81 -29.08
C THR A 18 -28.00 34.77 -28.45
N ASP A 19 -28.38 33.64 -27.84
CA ASP A 19 -29.71 33.41 -27.25
C ASP A 19 -29.81 33.80 -25.75
N SER A 20 -30.99 33.60 -25.16
CA SER A 20 -31.37 33.97 -23.78
C SER A 20 -30.79 33.09 -22.67
N VAL A 21 -30.17 31.94 -22.98
CA VAL A 21 -29.52 31.05 -21.99
C VAL A 21 -28.04 31.40 -21.77
N SER A 22 -27.57 32.48 -22.40
CA SER A 22 -26.16 32.95 -22.40
C SER A 22 -25.54 33.10 -21.01
N ASN A 23 -26.31 33.54 -20.02
CA ASN A 23 -25.80 33.73 -18.65
C ASN A 23 -25.48 32.41 -17.93
N ALA A 24 -26.21 31.32 -18.23
CA ALA A 24 -25.98 30.02 -17.60
C ALA A 24 -24.91 29.18 -18.34
N ARG A 25 -24.56 29.55 -19.58
CA ARG A 25 -23.61 28.78 -20.40
C ARG A 25 -22.22 28.68 -19.80
N ALA A 26 -21.70 29.76 -19.21
CA ALA A 26 -20.39 29.76 -18.58
C ALA A 26 -20.31 28.73 -17.44
N ASP A 27 -21.34 28.69 -16.59
CA ASP A 27 -21.42 27.73 -15.48
C ASP A 27 -21.56 26.29 -15.98
N ILE A 28 -22.38 26.08 -17.03
CA ILE A 28 -22.56 24.75 -17.64
C ILE A 28 -21.25 24.28 -18.29
N LYS A 29 -20.53 25.16 -19.00
CA LYS A 29 -19.23 24.86 -19.60
C LYS A 29 -18.21 24.48 -18.52
N GLN A 30 -18.14 25.25 -17.43
CA GLN A 30 -17.24 24.96 -16.32
C GLN A 30 -17.52 23.58 -15.71
N ASN A 31 -18.80 23.20 -15.57
CA ASN A 31 -19.16 21.86 -15.11
C ASN A 31 -18.68 20.76 -16.07
N ILE A 32 -18.83 20.95 -17.39
CA ILE A 32 -18.33 20.01 -18.40
C ILE A 32 -16.81 19.87 -18.32
N ASP A 33 -16.08 21.00 -18.24
CA ASP A 33 -14.62 21.02 -18.14
C ASP A 33 -14.13 20.35 -16.84
N ASN A 34 -14.80 20.61 -15.71
CA ASN A 34 -14.49 19.98 -14.42
C ASN A 34 -14.65 18.46 -14.49
N VAL A 35 -15.76 17.97 -15.05
CA VAL A 35 -16.00 16.53 -15.24
C VAL A 35 -14.95 15.93 -16.16
N ASN A 36 -14.61 16.59 -17.26
CA ASN A 36 -13.57 16.15 -18.18
C ASN A 36 -12.19 16.09 -17.50
N THR A 37 -11.86 17.06 -16.63
CA THR A 37 -10.61 17.07 -15.85
C THR A 37 -10.55 15.91 -14.88
N ILE A 38 -11.67 15.58 -14.23
CA ILE A 38 -11.76 14.40 -13.35
C ILE A 38 -11.53 13.11 -14.15
N ILE A 39 -12.13 12.99 -15.34
CA ILE A 39 -11.90 11.84 -16.23
C ILE A 39 -10.42 11.76 -16.62
N ASP A 40 -9.81 12.88 -17.03
CA ASP A 40 -8.41 12.93 -17.43
C ASP A 40 -7.45 12.52 -16.30
N PHE A 41 -7.79 12.85 -15.04
CA PHE A 41 -7.03 12.46 -13.86
C PHE A 41 -7.03 10.95 -13.58
N TYR A 42 -8.07 10.22 -13.96
CA TYR A 42 -8.16 8.77 -13.72
C TYR A 42 -7.79 7.90 -14.93
N ASP A 43 -8.10 8.31 -16.16
CA ASP A 43 -8.08 7.43 -17.34
C ASP A 43 -7.09 7.85 -18.45
N ALA A 44 -6.64 9.11 -18.47
CA ALA A 44 -5.86 9.62 -19.61
C ALA A 44 -4.46 10.10 -19.25
N THR A 45 -4.34 11.24 -18.57
CA THR A 45 -3.07 11.93 -18.33
C THR A 45 -2.70 12.00 -16.85
N GLY A 46 -3.61 11.59 -15.97
CA GLY A 46 -3.37 11.60 -14.55
C GLY A 46 -2.48 10.47 -14.06
N PRO A 47 -2.13 10.51 -12.77
CA PRO A 47 -1.11 9.67 -12.17
C PRO A 47 -1.50 8.18 -12.06
N TYR A 48 -2.76 7.83 -12.31
CA TYR A 48 -3.25 6.44 -12.25
C TYR A 48 -3.19 5.72 -13.61
N ALA A 49 -3.17 6.46 -14.73
CA ALA A 49 -3.15 5.91 -16.08
C ALA A 49 -1.81 6.13 -16.81
N THR A 50 -0.97 7.04 -16.31
CA THR A 50 0.34 7.34 -16.89
C THR A 50 1.47 7.06 -15.91
N LYS A 51 2.57 6.45 -16.39
CA LYS A 51 3.84 6.42 -15.65
C LYS A 51 4.37 7.86 -15.58
N GLY A 52 4.37 8.46 -14.40
CA GLY A 52 4.82 9.84 -14.20
C GLY A 52 5.45 10.07 -12.82
N GLU A 53 6.13 11.21 -12.70
CA GLU A 53 6.66 11.68 -11.41
C GLU A 53 5.57 12.39 -10.61
N TYR A 54 5.39 12.02 -9.35
CA TYR A 54 4.48 12.74 -8.45
C TYR A 54 5.12 14.07 -8.03
N SER A 55 4.41 15.18 -8.19
CA SER A 55 4.86 16.52 -7.78
C SER A 55 4.77 16.77 -6.26
N LYS A 56 4.21 15.80 -5.53
CA LYS A 56 4.04 15.77 -4.07
C LYS A 56 4.30 14.36 -3.56
N GLN A 57 4.66 14.25 -2.28
CA GLN A 57 4.92 12.96 -1.63
C GLN A 57 3.70 12.03 -1.74
N GLN A 58 3.96 10.75 -1.99
CA GLN A 58 3.03 9.64 -1.84
C GLN A 58 3.65 8.67 -0.83
N TYR A 59 2.83 8.03 -0.01
CA TYR A 59 3.30 7.04 0.95
C TYR A 59 2.20 6.03 1.25
N PHE A 60 2.60 4.84 1.70
CA PHE A 60 1.71 3.89 2.35
C PHE A 60 1.66 4.22 3.84
N ASP A 61 0.46 4.21 4.42
CA ASP A 61 0.33 4.39 5.86
C ASP A 61 1.03 3.24 6.59
N MET A 62 1.72 3.57 7.67
CA MET A 62 2.39 2.57 8.50
C MET A 62 1.51 2.23 9.68
N THR A 63 1.02 1.00 9.70
CA THR A 63 0.15 0.50 10.77
C THR A 63 0.95 -0.30 11.80
N THR A 64 0.35 -0.54 12.97
CA THR A 64 0.99 -1.37 14.02
C THR A 64 0.29 -2.72 14.10
N LEU A 65 1.06 -3.80 13.97
CA LEU A 65 0.60 -5.15 14.29
C LEU A 65 0.64 -5.34 15.81
N THR A 66 -0.42 -5.92 16.35
CA THR A 66 -0.46 -6.23 17.78
C THR A 66 0.22 -7.57 18.01
N ALA A 67 1.19 -7.61 18.92
CA ALA A 67 1.87 -8.83 19.36
C ALA A 67 1.00 -9.70 20.29
N THR A 68 -0.32 -9.68 20.11
CA THR A 68 -1.24 -10.62 20.75
C THR A 68 -1.37 -11.82 19.82
N ASN A 69 -1.11 -13.02 20.34
CA ASN A 69 -1.37 -14.29 19.65
C ASN A 69 -2.90 -14.52 19.54
N ASP A 70 -3.58 -13.65 18.80
CA ASP A 70 -5.04 -13.60 18.65
C ASP A 70 -5.55 -14.55 17.54
N SER A 71 -4.62 -15.11 16.76
CA SER A 71 -4.89 -16.26 15.90
C SER A 71 -4.32 -17.51 16.56
N SER A 72 -4.96 -18.67 16.37
CA SER A 72 -4.52 -19.98 16.84
C SER A 72 -3.22 -20.44 16.13
N GLY A 73 -2.13 -19.67 16.24
CA GLY A 73 -0.89 -19.86 15.49
C GLY A 73 0.12 -18.71 15.51
N GLY A 74 -0.22 -17.49 15.94
CA GLY A 74 0.74 -16.38 16.03
C GLY A 74 0.18 -14.98 15.74
N ILE A 75 1.08 -14.06 15.40
CA ILE A 75 0.79 -12.67 15.04
C ILE A 75 0.21 -12.64 13.62
N ALA A 76 -1.02 -12.15 13.48
CA ALA A 76 -1.70 -12.05 12.21
C ALA A 76 -1.25 -10.79 11.43
N TRP A 77 -1.12 -10.93 10.10
CA TRP A 77 -0.82 -9.81 9.20
C TRP A 77 -1.78 -9.81 8.01
N ASP A 78 -2.73 -8.86 8.01
CA ASP A 78 -3.67 -8.65 6.90
C ASP A 78 -3.09 -7.65 5.91
N LEU A 79 -2.73 -8.13 4.72
CA LEU A 79 -2.03 -7.33 3.72
C LEU A 79 -2.93 -6.37 2.92
N SER A 80 -4.25 -6.43 3.10
CA SER A 80 -5.18 -5.50 2.45
C SER A 80 -5.10 -4.07 3.02
N ALA A 81 -4.69 -3.94 4.28
CA ALA A 81 -4.63 -2.67 5.01
C ALA A 81 -3.23 -2.36 5.58
N ASN A 82 -2.31 -3.31 5.55
CA ASN A 82 -1.03 -3.21 6.26
C ASN A 82 0.15 -3.50 5.31
N GLN A 83 0.24 -2.80 4.17
CA GLN A 83 1.36 -3.01 3.24
C GLN A 83 2.70 -2.60 3.84
N VAL A 84 2.70 -1.55 4.66
CA VAL A 84 3.80 -1.17 5.53
C VAL A 84 3.30 -1.30 6.97
N ALA A 85 3.96 -2.13 7.76
CA ALA A 85 3.57 -2.37 9.13
C ALA A 85 4.78 -2.34 10.08
N GLN A 86 4.55 -2.01 11.34
CA GLN A 86 5.51 -2.17 12.42
C GLN A 86 5.03 -3.18 13.45
N LEU A 87 5.96 -3.90 14.05
CA LEU A 87 5.72 -4.89 15.08
C LEU A 87 6.78 -4.76 16.19
N THR A 88 6.34 -4.50 17.42
CA THR A 88 7.23 -4.60 18.59
C THR A 88 7.10 -5.98 19.21
N LEU A 89 8.21 -6.71 19.30
CA LEU A 89 8.25 -8.01 19.95
C LEU A 89 8.32 -7.84 21.47
N ALA A 90 7.26 -8.25 22.17
CA ALA A 90 7.22 -8.32 23.64
C ALA A 90 7.55 -9.72 24.19
N ALA A 91 7.55 -10.73 23.32
CA ALA A 91 7.86 -12.12 23.62
C ALA A 91 8.32 -12.85 22.35
N ASN A 92 8.92 -14.02 22.51
CA ASN A 92 9.19 -14.92 21.39
C ASN A 92 7.87 -15.26 20.71
N SER A 93 7.78 -15.00 19.41
CA SER A 93 6.52 -15.05 18.68
C SER A 93 6.69 -15.75 17.33
N THR A 94 5.56 -16.06 16.70
CA THR A 94 5.52 -16.55 15.31
C THR A 94 4.71 -15.57 14.49
N LEU A 95 5.22 -15.16 13.33
CA LEU A 95 4.47 -14.43 12.33
C LEU A 95 3.65 -15.44 11.53
N ALA A 96 2.33 -15.40 11.73
CA ALA A 96 1.41 -16.32 11.07
C ALA A 96 1.34 -16.04 9.57
N ASN A 97 0.94 -17.04 8.79
CA ASN A 97 0.71 -16.86 7.35
C ASN A 97 -0.20 -15.64 7.08
N PRO A 98 0.20 -14.72 6.17
CA PRO A 98 -0.59 -13.52 5.93
C PRO A 98 -1.86 -13.82 5.14
N THR A 99 -2.84 -12.92 5.26
CA THR A 99 -4.10 -12.94 4.51
C THR A 99 -4.11 -11.83 3.45
N ASN A 100 -4.98 -11.98 2.45
CA ASN A 100 -5.18 -10.99 1.37
C ASN A 100 -3.89 -10.67 0.59
N ILE A 101 -3.14 -11.73 0.26
CA ILE A 101 -1.90 -11.64 -0.51
C ILE A 101 -2.24 -11.34 -1.98
N GLU A 102 -1.61 -10.30 -2.53
CA GLU A 102 -1.80 -9.89 -3.92
C GLU A 102 -0.52 -10.12 -4.74
N ALA A 103 -0.67 -10.70 -5.94
CA ALA A 103 0.46 -10.98 -6.82
C ALA A 103 1.11 -9.68 -7.32
N GLY A 104 2.44 -9.60 -7.23
CA GLY A 104 3.23 -8.43 -7.62
C GLY A 104 3.27 -7.31 -6.57
N ALA A 105 2.56 -7.44 -5.45
CA ALA A 105 2.61 -6.47 -4.37
C ALA A 105 3.92 -6.57 -3.56
N THR A 106 4.34 -5.43 -3.04
CA THR A 106 5.48 -5.30 -2.12
C THR A 106 4.97 -5.01 -0.72
N TYR A 107 5.55 -5.68 0.27
CA TYR A 107 5.20 -5.54 1.67
C TYR A 107 6.45 -5.28 2.52
N VAL A 108 6.32 -4.42 3.53
CA VAL A 108 7.40 -4.07 4.44
C VAL A 108 6.94 -4.28 5.88
N LEU A 109 7.73 -5.00 6.66
CA LEU A 109 7.53 -5.17 8.10
C LEU A 109 8.75 -4.65 8.85
N ILE A 110 8.55 -3.62 9.66
CA ILE A 110 9.55 -3.11 10.60
C ILE A 110 9.37 -3.85 11.92
N VAL A 111 10.36 -4.65 12.31
CA VAL A 111 10.34 -5.39 13.57
C VAL A 111 11.24 -4.70 14.56
N LYS A 112 10.73 -4.47 15.77
CA LYS A 112 11.44 -3.81 16.85
C LYS A 112 11.48 -4.70 18.09
N GLN A 113 12.63 -4.81 18.73
CA GLN A 113 12.76 -5.42 20.05
C GLN A 113 12.12 -4.55 21.13
N ASP A 114 11.56 -5.18 22.18
CA ASP A 114 11.20 -4.44 23.38
C ASP A 114 12.45 -3.82 24.08
N GLY A 115 12.22 -3.08 25.16
CA GLY A 115 13.31 -2.46 25.93
C GLY A 115 14.23 -3.45 26.66
N THR A 116 13.98 -4.77 26.57
CA THR A 116 14.84 -5.83 27.12
C THR A 116 15.67 -6.50 26.03
N GLY A 117 15.07 -6.74 24.86
CA GLY A 117 15.66 -7.52 23.79
C GLY A 117 15.51 -9.04 23.99
N SER A 118 16.31 -9.79 23.23
CA SER A 118 16.34 -11.26 23.23
C SER A 118 15.03 -11.93 22.78
N ARG A 119 14.23 -11.23 21.97
CA ARG A 119 13.03 -11.80 21.35
C ARG A 119 13.33 -12.37 20.00
N THR A 120 12.70 -13.50 19.69
CA THR A 120 12.76 -14.11 18.36
C THR A 120 11.41 -14.04 17.66
N LEU A 121 11.46 -14.00 16.32
CA LEU A 121 10.29 -14.11 15.46
C LEU A 121 10.49 -15.30 14.53
N ALA A 122 9.66 -16.33 14.68
CA ALA A 122 9.55 -17.41 13.71
C ALA A 122 8.58 -17.02 12.59
N TYR A 123 8.67 -17.70 11.45
CA TYR A 123 7.86 -17.41 10.27
C TYR A 123 7.15 -18.68 9.78
N ASP A 124 5.88 -18.55 9.44
CA ASP A 124 5.11 -19.63 8.84
C ASP A 124 5.52 -19.95 7.39
N SER A 125 4.91 -21.00 6.84
CA SER A 125 5.29 -21.61 5.55
C SER A 125 5.24 -20.70 4.32
N LYS A 126 4.44 -19.62 4.31
CA LYS A 126 4.32 -18.71 3.16
C LYS A 126 5.48 -17.72 3.05
N TYR A 127 6.27 -17.54 4.11
CA TYR A 127 7.46 -16.70 4.07
C TYR A 127 8.62 -17.49 3.48
N LYS A 128 9.17 -17.03 2.36
CA LYS A 128 10.27 -17.66 1.64
C LYS A 128 11.49 -16.74 1.69
N PHE A 129 12.58 -17.26 2.21
CA PHE A 129 13.85 -16.56 2.31
C PHE A 129 14.92 -17.25 1.43
N PRO A 130 15.98 -16.54 1.03
CA PRO A 130 17.08 -17.11 0.25
C PRO A 130 17.62 -18.40 0.88
N ALA A 131 17.82 -19.42 0.04
CA ALA A 131 18.26 -20.75 0.46
C ALA A 131 17.37 -21.46 1.50
N GLY A 132 16.15 -20.98 1.75
CA GLY A 132 15.23 -21.56 2.72
C GLY A 132 15.52 -21.20 4.18
N THR A 133 16.42 -20.26 4.44
CA THR A 133 16.83 -19.87 5.80
C THR A 133 16.30 -18.49 6.15
N ALA A 134 15.47 -18.41 7.19
CA ALA A 134 14.98 -17.14 7.70
C ALA A 134 16.12 -16.27 8.27
N PRO A 135 16.04 -14.94 8.14
CA PRO A 135 17.02 -14.05 8.74
C PRO A 135 16.97 -14.14 10.27
N THR A 136 18.15 -14.10 10.90
CA THR A 136 18.26 -13.96 12.35
C THR A 136 18.11 -12.49 12.70
N LEU A 137 17.03 -12.14 13.41
CA LEU A 137 16.78 -10.78 13.87
C LEU A 137 17.81 -10.34 14.92
N SER A 138 18.07 -9.05 14.97
CA SER A 138 18.87 -8.42 16.01
C SER A 138 18.10 -8.46 17.34
N THR A 139 18.84 -8.64 18.44
CA THR A 139 18.26 -8.98 19.75
C THR A 139 18.64 -8.03 20.88
N GLY A 140 19.38 -6.97 20.60
CA GLY A 140 19.61 -5.88 21.55
C GLY A 140 18.30 -5.17 21.91
N ALA A 141 18.33 -4.46 23.04
CA ALA A 141 17.17 -3.72 23.49
C ALA A 141 16.84 -2.58 22.51
N ASN A 142 15.60 -2.53 22.04
CA ASN A 142 15.11 -1.59 21.02
C ASN A 142 15.73 -1.73 19.63
N ASP A 143 16.50 -2.78 19.34
CA ASP A 143 17.01 -3.04 18.00
C ASP A 143 15.87 -3.08 16.99
N VAL A 144 16.16 -2.58 15.79
CA VAL A 144 15.20 -2.51 14.69
C VAL A 144 15.73 -3.26 13.49
N ASP A 145 14.91 -4.14 12.94
CA ASP A 145 15.13 -4.85 11.69
C ASP A 145 14.01 -4.53 10.71
N VAL A 146 14.31 -4.53 9.41
CA VAL A 146 13.32 -4.25 8.36
C VAL A 146 13.27 -5.41 7.39
N LEU A 147 12.12 -6.07 7.30
CA LEU A 147 11.86 -7.13 6.34
C LEU A 147 11.09 -6.59 5.15
N CYS A 148 11.58 -6.91 3.95
CA CYS A 148 10.94 -6.56 2.69
C CYS A 148 10.52 -7.83 1.96
N PHE A 149 9.33 -7.83 1.39
CA PHE A 149 8.76 -8.96 0.67
C PHE A 149 8.17 -8.53 -0.68
N VAL A 150 8.27 -9.40 -1.68
CA VAL A 150 7.50 -9.34 -2.93
C VAL A 150 6.69 -10.63 -3.05
N SER A 151 5.45 -10.54 -3.54
CA SER A 151 4.56 -11.70 -3.63
C SER A 151 4.29 -12.22 -5.04
N ASP A 152 4.10 -13.53 -5.18
CA ASP A 152 3.50 -14.20 -6.35
C ASP A 152 1.97 -14.41 -6.23
N GLY A 153 1.33 -13.88 -5.17
CA GLY A 153 -0.08 -14.09 -4.86
C GLY A 153 -0.35 -15.29 -3.93
N THR A 154 0.68 -16.08 -3.58
CA THR A 154 0.58 -17.21 -2.65
C THR A 154 1.62 -17.14 -1.54
N ASN A 155 2.87 -16.85 -1.90
CA ASN A 155 4.04 -16.76 -1.04
C ASN A 155 4.55 -15.33 -0.98
N LEU A 156 5.30 -15.03 0.08
CA LEU A 156 6.08 -13.81 0.24
C LEU A 156 7.56 -14.16 0.12
N TYR A 157 8.24 -13.66 -0.90
CA TYR A 157 9.68 -13.78 -1.07
C TYR A 157 10.35 -12.58 -0.44
N GLY A 158 11.17 -12.79 0.59
CA GLY A 158 11.73 -11.67 1.34
C GLY A 158 13.16 -11.80 1.78
N ASN A 159 13.68 -10.67 2.22
CA ASN A 159 14.98 -10.48 2.85
C ASN A 159 14.84 -9.51 4.03
N ALA A 160 15.91 -9.36 4.83
CA ALA A 160 15.94 -8.43 5.95
C ALA A 160 17.18 -7.53 5.91
N MET A 161 16.99 -6.27 6.30
CA MET A 161 18.04 -5.35 6.73
C MET A 161 18.08 -5.42 8.26
N LEU A 162 19.24 -5.75 8.82
CA LEU A 162 19.39 -6.06 10.24
C LEU A 162 20.15 -4.95 10.97
N ASP A 163 19.85 -4.76 12.26
CA ASP A 163 20.54 -3.82 13.17
C ASP A 163 20.55 -2.36 12.65
N MET A 164 19.35 -1.79 12.52
CA MET A 164 19.13 -0.42 12.02
C MET A 164 19.04 0.63 13.16
N SER A 165 19.54 0.28 14.35
CA SER A 165 19.51 1.08 15.59
C SER A 165 20.74 1.95 15.82
#